data_AF-A0A5J4YPY4-F1
#
_entry.id   AF-A0A5J4YPY4-F1
#
_cell.length_a   1.000
_cell.length_b   1.000
_cell.length_c   1.000
_cell.angle_alpha   90.00
_cell.angle_beta   90.00
_cell.angle_gamma   90.00
#
_symmetry.space_group_name_H-M   'P 1'
#
loop_
_entity.id
_entity.type
_entity.pdbx_description
1 polymer ?
#
loop_
_entity_poly.entity_id
_entity_poly.type
_entity_poly.pdbx_seq_one_letter_code
_entity_poly.pdbx_strand_id
1 'polypeptide(L)'
;MGRGKARGKSFATMKKVVSSSDTRMSRLAESKEKHAPVAGRASDVELAKQGNNVGVPAHMFFLHNTALGPPYHVLLDTNFINFSVSNKLDIAEAMLDCLYAPTVPCITDCVLAELQKLGPKYRIALRIARDRSFLRLPCTHKGTYADDCLVERVQQHRVYIVATNDKDLKRRLRKIPGVPIMYVHAHKYTIERLPDGFMAPR
;
A
#
# COMPACT_ATOMS: atom_id res chain seq x y z
N MET A 1 -82.73 -3.97 -19.30
CA MET A 1 -81.81 -3.10 -18.55
C MET A 1 -80.55 -3.90 -18.22
N GLY A 2 -79.39 -3.52 -18.75
CA GLY A 2 -78.10 -4.13 -18.40
C GLY A 2 -77.03 -3.03 -18.29
N ARG A 3 -76.79 -2.55 -17.06
CA ARG A 3 -75.78 -1.52 -16.78
C ARG A 3 -74.37 -2.14 -16.88
N GLY A 4 -73.72 -2.03 -18.03
CA GLY A 4 -72.31 -2.35 -18.18
C GLY A 4 -71.43 -1.21 -17.63
N LYS A 5 -70.74 -1.44 -16.51
CA LYS A 5 -69.70 -0.53 -16.00
C LYS A 5 -68.58 -0.41 -17.05
N ALA A 6 -68.44 0.77 -17.67
CA ALA A 6 -67.30 1.09 -18.51
C ALA A 6 -66.02 1.02 -17.64
N ARG A 7 -65.13 0.05 -17.92
CA ARG A 7 -63.79 -0.01 -17.32
C ARG A 7 -63.00 1.20 -17.81
N GLY A 8 -62.87 2.23 -16.97
CA GLY A 8 -62.02 3.39 -17.23
C GLY A 8 -60.56 2.95 -17.45
N LYS A 9 -59.88 3.60 -18.41
CA LYS A 9 -58.46 3.36 -18.66
C LYS A 9 -57.66 3.91 -17.48
N SER A 10 -56.78 3.09 -16.91
CA SER A 10 -55.87 3.51 -15.82
C SER A 10 -54.82 4.47 -16.38
N PHE A 11 -54.63 5.62 -15.73
CA PHE A 11 -53.56 6.57 -16.06
C PHE A 11 -52.18 6.02 -15.64
N ALA A 12 -51.12 6.39 -16.37
CA ALA A 12 -49.72 5.99 -16.14
C ALA A 12 -49.41 4.48 -16.28
N THR A 13 -49.97 3.83 -17.30
CA THR A 13 -49.59 2.45 -17.65
C THR A 13 -48.21 2.38 -18.30
N MET A 14 -47.23 1.87 -17.56
CA MET A 14 -45.88 1.59 -18.06
C MET A 14 -45.75 0.14 -18.52
N LYS A 15 -44.81 -0.12 -19.46
CA LYS A 15 -44.42 -1.49 -19.81
C LYS A 15 -43.78 -2.15 -18.59
N LYS A 16 -44.21 -3.36 -18.25
CA LYS A 16 -43.64 -4.13 -17.13
C LYS A 16 -42.17 -4.45 -17.44
N VAL A 17 -41.27 -3.97 -16.58
CA VAL A 17 -39.83 -4.28 -16.59
C VAL A 17 -39.50 -5.14 -15.37
N VAL A 18 -38.46 -5.97 -15.48
CA VAL A 18 -38.00 -6.84 -14.38
C VAL A 18 -37.46 -5.97 -13.25
N SER A 19 -37.92 -6.20 -12.01
CA SER A 19 -37.43 -5.47 -10.83
C SER A 19 -36.14 -6.08 -10.30
N SER A 20 -35.32 -5.27 -9.62
CA SER A 20 -34.11 -5.73 -8.94
C SER A 20 -34.38 -6.77 -7.85
N SER A 21 -35.58 -6.76 -7.27
CA SER A 21 -36.05 -7.68 -6.24
C SER A 21 -36.65 -8.99 -6.78
N ASP A 22 -36.66 -9.21 -8.10
CA ASP A 22 -37.23 -10.41 -8.70
C ASP A 22 -36.40 -11.66 -8.34
N THR A 23 -37.07 -12.71 -7.85
CA THR A 23 -36.46 -14.00 -7.50
C THR A 23 -35.65 -14.66 -8.62
N ARG A 24 -35.87 -14.28 -9.88
CA ARG A 24 -35.04 -14.73 -11.01
C ARG A 24 -33.64 -14.07 -11.02
N MET A 25 -33.55 -12.83 -10.56
CA MET A 25 -32.28 -12.10 -10.44
C MET A 25 -31.41 -12.66 -9.31
N SER A 26 -32.01 -13.07 -8.18
CA SER A 26 -31.28 -13.74 -7.10
C SER A 26 -30.74 -15.10 -7.54
N ARG A 27 -31.53 -15.89 -8.29
CA ARG A 27 -31.08 -17.19 -8.83
C ARG A 27 -29.94 -17.08 -9.84
N LEU A 28 -29.89 -16.01 -10.63
CA LEU A 28 -28.78 -15.71 -11.54
C LEU A 28 -27.51 -15.27 -10.81
N ALA A 29 -27.65 -14.57 -9.68
CA ALA A 29 -26.52 -14.25 -8.80
C ALA A 29 -25.98 -15.52 -8.12
N GLU A 30 -26.87 -16.36 -7.59
CA GLU A 30 -26.50 -17.64 -6.96
C GLU A 30 -25.88 -18.64 -7.96
N SER A 31 -26.33 -18.68 -9.21
CA SER A 31 -25.74 -19.56 -10.23
C SER A 31 -24.36 -19.08 -10.69
N LYS A 32 -24.11 -17.75 -10.71
CA LYS A 32 -22.77 -17.19 -10.91
C LYS A 32 -21.83 -17.53 -9.74
N GLU A 33 -22.33 -17.52 -8.50
CA GLU A 33 -21.54 -17.92 -7.34
C GLU A 33 -21.23 -19.43 -7.31
N LYS A 34 -22.17 -20.28 -7.77
CA LYS A 34 -21.99 -21.74 -7.81
C LYS A 34 -21.03 -22.23 -8.91
N HIS A 35 -20.76 -21.41 -9.93
CA HIS A 35 -19.79 -21.72 -10.98
C HIS A 35 -18.45 -20.98 -10.84
N ALA A 36 -18.29 -20.14 -9.81
CA ALA A 36 -16.97 -19.79 -9.33
C ALA A 36 -16.35 -21.03 -8.64
N PRO A 37 -15.06 -21.34 -8.84
CA PRO A 37 -14.44 -22.50 -8.21
C PRO A 37 -14.58 -22.40 -6.69
N VAL A 38 -15.12 -23.46 -6.09
CA VAL A 38 -15.37 -23.60 -4.64
C VAL A 38 -14.04 -23.67 -3.91
N ALA A 39 -13.51 -22.52 -3.51
CA ALA A 39 -12.33 -22.38 -2.67
C ALA A 39 -12.63 -21.79 -1.29
N GLY A 40 -13.91 -21.72 -0.87
CA GLY A 40 -14.27 -20.88 0.28
C GLY A 40 -15.52 -21.28 1.06
N ARG A 41 -15.73 -22.57 1.37
CA ARG A 41 -16.79 -22.95 2.35
C ARG A 41 -16.36 -23.94 3.43
N ALA A 42 -15.28 -24.68 3.24
CA ALA A 42 -14.67 -25.47 4.34
C ALA A 42 -13.67 -24.63 5.17
N SER A 43 -13.13 -23.55 4.61
CA SER A 43 -12.12 -22.69 5.24
C SER A 43 -12.68 -21.73 6.29
N ASP A 44 -13.97 -21.36 6.20
CA ASP A 44 -14.49 -20.21 6.95
C ASP A 44 -14.75 -20.52 8.44
N VAL A 45 -14.84 -21.79 8.82
CA VAL A 45 -15.04 -22.19 10.22
C VAL A 45 -13.71 -22.44 10.95
N GLU A 46 -12.62 -22.74 10.22
CA GLU A 46 -11.28 -22.90 10.81
C GLU A 46 -10.46 -21.60 10.83
N LEU A 47 -10.72 -20.63 9.94
CA LEU A 47 -10.01 -19.34 9.93
C LEU A 47 -10.34 -18.41 11.12
N ALA A 48 -11.44 -18.66 11.84
CA ALA A 48 -11.88 -17.77 12.92
C ALA A 48 -11.18 -17.99 14.28
N LYS A 49 -10.26 -18.96 14.39
CA LYS A 49 -9.50 -19.24 15.63
C LYS A 49 -8.02 -18.89 15.57
N GLN A 50 -7.52 -18.37 14.46
CA GLN A 50 -6.25 -17.67 14.45
C GLN A 50 -6.54 -16.23 14.87
N GLY A 51 -6.64 -16.01 16.19
CA GLY A 51 -6.46 -14.67 16.72
C GLY A 51 -5.20 -14.09 16.08
N ASN A 52 -5.29 -12.86 15.59
CA ASN A 52 -4.26 -12.15 14.83
C ASN A 52 -3.02 -11.81 15.71
N ASN A 53 -2.60 -12.75 16.54
CA ASN A 53 -1.34 -12.78 17.26
C ASN A 53 -0.26 -13.13 16.25
N VAL A 54 -0.04 -12.23 15.30
CA VAL A 54 1.21 -12.21 14.54
C VAL A 54 2.31 -12.10 15.58
N GLY A 55 3.05 -13.20 15.79
CA GLY A 55 4.10 -13.27 16.79
C GLY A 55 5.06 -12.09 16.62
N VAL A 56 5.42 -11.46 17.74
CA VAL A 56 6.41 -10.39 17.70
C VAL A 56 7.73 -11.00 17.23
N PRO A 57 8.39 -10.45 16.19
CA PRO A 57 9.66 -10.96 15.70
C PRO A 57 10.73 -11.02 16.80
N ALA A 58 11.59 -12.04 16.77
CA ALA A 58 12.59 -12.29 17.83
C ALA A 58 13.62 -11.15 18.04
N HIS A 59 13.85 -10.32 17.01
CA HIS A 59 14.78 -9.19 17.07
C HIS A 59 14.16 -7.91 17.67
N MET A 60 12.89 -7.97 18.09
CA MET A 60 12.21 -6.83 18.70
C MET A 60 12.33 -6.92 20.23
N PHE A 61 12.95 -5.93 20.85
CA PHE A 61 12.89 -5.70 22.28
C PHE A 61 11.88 -4.59 22.58
N PHE A 62 10.66 -4.98 22.96
CA PHE A 62 9.50 -4.08 23.03
C PHE A 62 9.25 -3.34 21.70
N LEU A 63 9.57 -2.05 21.63
CA LEU A 63 9.43 -1.19 20.45
C LEU A 63 10.75 -1.02 19.69
N HIS A 64 11.87 -1.41 20.31
CA HIS A 64 13.20 -1.26 19.75
C HIS A 64 13.55 -2.47 18.87
N ASN A 65 14.18 -2.20 17.74
CA ASN A 65 14.51 -3.20 16.73
C ASN A 65 16.03 -3.34 16.65
N THR A 66 16.56 -4.43 17.20
CA THR A 66 18.01 -4.69 17.24
C THR A 66 18.57 -5.22 15.92
N ALA A 67 17.72 -5.60 14.97
CA ALA A 67 18.15 -6.09 13.65
C ALA A 67 18.46 -4.97 12.64
N LEU A 68 18.17 -3.71 12.98
CA LEU A 68 18.53 -2.57 12.15
C LEU A 68 19.99 -2.21 12.40
N GLY A 69 20.84 -2.59 11.46
CA GLY A 69 22.26 -2.24 11.47
C GLY A 69 22.75 -1.85 10.07
N PRO A 70 23.92 -1.19 9.97
CA PRO A 70 24.55 -0.95 8.69
C PRO A 70 24.92 -2.26 7.98
N PRO A 71 24.72 -2.37 6.65
CA PRO A 71 24.16 -1.36 5.76
C PRO A 71 22.64 -1.23 5.88
N TYR A 72 22.14 0.01 6.00
CA TYR A 72 20.71 0.24 6.13
C TYR A 72 20.00 0.08 4.79
N HIS A 73 18.95 -0.75 4.76
CA HIS A 73 18.10 -0.91 3.58
C HIS A 73 16.92 0.06 3.65
N VAL A 74 16.84 0.99 2.69
CA VAL A 74 15.81 2.03 2.69
C VAL A 74 14.83 1.81 1.54
N LEU A 75 13.58 1.48 1.85
CA LEU A 75 12.50 1.37 0.87
C LEU A 75 12.07 2.76 0.40
N LEU A 76 12.16 2.99 -0.90
CA LEU A 76 11.79 4.25 -1.54
C LEU A 76 10.34 4.23 -2.03
N ASP A 77 9.64 5.33 -1.78
CA ASP A 77 8.29 5.63 -2.27
C ASP A 77 8.33 6.59 -3.48
N THR A 78 7.30 6.58 -4.34
CA THR A 78 7.22 7.43 -5.55
C THR A 78 7.29 8.91 -5.19
N ASN A 79 6.51 9.32 -4.19
CA ASN A 79 6.45 10.69 -3.70
C ASN A 79 7.81 11.14 -3.16
N PHE A 80 8.52 10.28 -2.43
CA PHE A 80 9.82 10.62 -1.86
C PHE A 80 10.87 10.92 -2.94
N ILE A 81 10.91 10.10 -3.99
CA ILE A 81 11.80 10.32 -5.15
C ILE A 81 11.48 11.65 -5.82
N ASN A 82 10.19 11.97 -6.00
CA ASN A 82 9.75 13.22 -6.62
C ASN A 82 10.13 14.45 -5.77
N PHE A 83 9.96 14.35 -4.45
CA PHE A 83 10.39 15.41 -3.53
C PHE A 83 11.91 15.59 -3.51
N SER A 84 12.67 14.50 -3.62
CA SER A 84 14.14 14.56 -3.67
C SER A 84 14.62 15.26 -4.93
N VAL A 85 14.05 14.92 -6.09
CA VAL A 85 14.35 15.59 -7.37
C VAL A 85 13.96 17.07 -7.32
N SER A 86 12.79 17.40 -6.77
CA SER A 86 12.32 18.78 -6.66
C SER A 86 13.21 19.64 -5.76
N ASN A 87 13.74 19.06 -4.69
CA ASN A 87 14.66 19.72 -3.76
C ASN A 87 16.13 19.64 -4.19
N LYS A 88 16.44 19.04 -5.35
CA LYS A 88 17.80 18.84 -5.88
C LYS A 88 18.71 18.07 -4.93
N LEU A 89 18.15 17.07 -4.25
CA LEU A 89 18.91 16.18 -3.36
C LEU A 89 19.30 14.92 -4.12
N ASP A 90 20.59 14.56 -4.05
CA ASP A 90 21.03 13.23 -4.43
C ASP A 90 20.61 12.25 -3.33
N ILE A 91 19.90 11.20 -3.72
CA ILE A 91 19.29 10.24 -2.81
C ILE A 91 20.37 9.48 -2.03
N ALA A 92 21.44 9.05 -2.70
CA ALA A 92 22.47 8.23 -2.04
C ALA A 92 23.30 9.06 -1.05
N GLU A 93 23.73 10.25 -1.46
CA GLU A 93 24.51 11.18 -0.63
C GLU A 93 23.69 11.71 0.54
N ALA A 94 22.46 12.17 0.29
CA ALA A 94 21.61 12.70 1.37
C ALA A 94 21.17 11.62 2.37
N MET A 95 21.09 10.34 1.96
CA MET A 95 20.87 9.23 2.89
C MET A 95 22.09 8.97 3.78
N LEU A 96 23.30 9.02 3.21
CA LEU A 96 24.56 8.91 3.95
C LEU A 96 24.67 10.02 4.99
N ASP A 97 24.39 11.27 4.60
CA ASP A 97 24.43 12.43 5.50
C ASP A 97 23.40 12.34 6.64
N CYS A 98 22.27 11.68 6.40
CA CYS A 98 21.21 11.55 7.39
C CYS A 98 21.49 10.43 8.40
N LEU A 99 22.00 9.28 7.94
CA LEU A 99 22.19 8.07 8.74
C LEU A 99 23.63 7.88 9.23
N TYR A 100 24.59 8.63 8.70
CA TYR A 100 26.03 8.52 8.98
C TYR A 100 26.59 7.09 8.84
N ALA A 101 25.97 6.30 7.96
CA ALA A 101 26.25 4.88 7.77
C ALA A 101 25.98 4.48 6.32
N PRO A 102 26.60 3.42 5.80
CA PRO A 102 26.33 2.96 4.43
C PRO A 102 24.86 2.57 4.27
N THR A 103 24.22 3.10 3.23
CA THR A 103 22.81 2.86 2.93
C THR A 103 22.64 2.23 1.55
N VAL A 104 21.70 1.29 1.45
CA VAL A 104 21.30 0.67 0.19
C VAL A 104 19.86 1.11 -0.11
N PRO A 105 19.64 1.97 -1.11
CA PRO A 105 18.30 2.36 -1.53
C PRO A 105 17.63 1.19 -2.24
N CYS A 106 16.40 0.88 -1.85
CA CYS A 106 15.63 -0.26 -2.34
C CYS A 106 14.36 0.24 -3.03
N ILE A 107 14.09 -0.23 -4.24
CA ILE A 107 12.89 0.12 -5.00
C ILE A 107 12.11 -1.15 -5.31
N THR A 108 10.81 -1.12 -5.01
CA THR A 108 9.89 -2.21 -5.34
C THR A 108 9.37 -2.08 -6.77
N ASP A 109 9.01 -3.21 -7.39
CA ASP A 109 8.46 -3.22 -8.75
C ASP A 109 7.18 -2.39 -8.88
N CYS A 110 6.33 -2.34 -7.84
CA CYS A 110 5.11 -1.52 -7.85
C CYS A 110 5.41 -0.02 -7.89
N VAL A 111 6.36 0.46 -7.08
CA VAL A 111 6.79 1.87 -7.06
C VAL A 111 7.37 2.26 -8.42
N LEU A 112 8.17 1.39 -9.02
CA LEU A 112 8.71 1.62 -10.37
C LEU A 112 7.62 1.66 -11.44
N ALA A 113 6.60 0.79 -11.34
CA ALA A 113 5.46 0.78 -12.24
C ALA A 113 4.58 2.02 -12.07
N GLU A 114 4.41 2.52 -10.85
CA GLU A 114 3.68 3.75 -10.58
C GLU A 114 4.41 4.98 -11.14
N LEU A 115 5.73 5.08 -10.97
CA LEU A 115 6.54 6.13 -11.61
C LEU A 115 6.42 6.14 -13.14
N GLN A 116 6.27 4.97 -13.76
CA GLN A 116 6.05 4.88 -15.22
C GLN A 116 4.66 5.39 -15.62
N LYS A 117 3.63 5.16 -14.79
CA LYS A 117 2.25 5.62 -15.04
C LYS A 117 2.10 7.14 -14.92
N LEU A 118 2.88 7.79 -14.05
CA LEU A 118 2.83 9.23 -13.83
C LEU A 118 3.29 10.06 -15.05
N GLY A 119 3.89 9.41 -16.05
CA GLY A 119 4.12 9.98 -17.38
C GLY A 119 5.43 10.78 -17.52
N PRO A 120 5.58 11.58 -18.60
CA PRO A 120 6.86 12.16 -18.99
C PRO A 120 7.38 13.25 -18.03
N LYS A 121 6.51 13.85 -17.21
CA LYS A 121 6.90 14.84 -16.19
C LYS A 121 7.89 14.26 -15.18
N TYR A 122 7.80 12.96 -14.90
CA TYR A 122 8.63 12.26 -13.92
C TYR A 122 9.76 11.45 -14.56
N ARG A 123 10.14 11.77 -15.81
CA ARG A 123 11.20 11.05 -16.55
C ARG A 123 12.56 11.08 -15.83
N ILE A 124 12.87 12.19 -15.15
CA ILE A 124 14.11 12.33 -14.37
C ILE A 124 14.08 11.37 -13.18
N ALA A 125 12.98 11.38 -12.40
CA ALA A 125 12.76 10.46 -11.29
C ALA A 125 12.84 8.99 -11.74
N LEU A 126 12.25 8.65 -12.90
CA LEU A 126 12.31 7.31 -13.46
C LEU A 126 13.75 6.88 -13.85
N ARG A 127 14.57 7.82 -14.36
CA ARG A 127 15.97 7.53 -14.69
C ARG A 127 16.79 7.28 -13.44
N ILE A 128 16.59 8.08 -12.39
CA ILE A 128 17.25 7.91 -11.09
C ILE A 128 16.82 6.56 -10.48
N ALA A 129 15.51 6.26 -10.48
CA ALA A 129 14.97 5.01 -9.97
C ALA A 129 15.47 3.74 -10.69
N ARG A 130 16.02 3.87 -11.91
CA ARG A 130 16.60 2.75 -12.68
C ARG A 130 18.12 2.65 -12.55
N ASP A 131 18.73 3.49 -11.73
CA ASP A 131 20.17 3.44 -11.53
C ASP A 131 20.62 2.13 -10.88
N ARG A 132 21.84 1.68 -11.22
CA ARG A 132 22.38 0.39 -10.74
C ARG A 132 22.70 0.41 -9.25
N SER A 133 22.85 1.60 -8.68
CA SER A 133 23.09 1.82 -7.26
C SER A 133 21.90 1.37 -6.39
N PHE A 134 20.70 1.27 -6.99
CA PHE A 134 19.49 0.91 -6.26
C PHE A 134 19.21 -0.59 -6.36
N LEU A 135 18.89 -1.19 -5.21
CA LEU A 135 18.47 -2.58 -5.14
C LEU A 135 17.02 -2.70 -5.58
N ARG A 136 16.78 -3.49 -6.63
CA ARG A 136 15.43 -3.78 -7.10
C ARG A 136 14.83 -4.96 -6.35
N LEU A 137 13.69 -4.75 -5.71
CA LEU A 137 12.96 -5.76 -4.95
C LEU A 137 11.75 -6.26 -5.73
N PRO A 138 11.68 -7.56 -6.08
CA PRO A 138 10.54 -8.10 -6.78
C PRO A 138 9.31 -8.15 -5.87
N CYS A 139 8.15 -7.87 -6.47
CA CYS A 139 6.85 -7.97 -5.79
C CYS A 139 6.11 -9.25 -6.19
N THR A 140 5.47 -9.91 -5.23
CA THR A 140 4.71 -11.16 -5.45
C THR A 140 3.21 -10.95 -5.70
N HIS A 141 2.74 -9.70 -5.65
CA HIS A 141 1.33 -9.37 -5.79
C HIS A 141 0.96 -8.94 -7.22
N LYS A 142 -0.27 -9.22 -7.63
CA LYS A 142 -0.80 -8.75 -8.92
C LYS A 142 -1.44 -7.36 -8.76
N GLY A 143 -0.77 -6.33 -9.26
CA GLY A 143 -1.36 -5.01 -9.49
C GLY A 143 -1.98 -4.32 -8.27
N THR A 144 -1.31 -4.37 -7.11
CA THR A 144 -1.74 -3.65 -5.90
C THR A 144 -1.21 -2.22 -5.88
N TYR A 145 -1.76 -1.39 -4.99
CA TYR A 145 -1.22 -0.08 -4.69
C TYR A 145 0.17 -0.20 -4.05
N ALA A 146 1.09 0.69 -4.41
CA ALA A 146 2.47 0.64 -3.93
C ALA A 146 2.55 0.78 -2.41
N ASP A 147 1.72 1.64 -1.82
CA ASP A 147 1.60 1.81 -0.38
C ASP A 147 1.32 0.50 0.37
N ASP A 148 0.35 -0.28 -0.12
CA ASP A 148 -0.06 -1.52 0.54
C ASP A 148 1.04 -2.56 0.45
N CYS A 149 1.77 -2.60 -0.67
CA CYS A 149 2.98 -3.40 -0.81
C CYS A 149 4.05 -3.03 0.22
N LEU A 150 4.32 -1.73 0.39
CA LEU A 150 5.33 -1.25 1.34
C LEU A 150 4.94 -1.63 2.78
N VAL A 151 3.66 -1.43 3.14
CA VAL A 151 3.14 -1.78 4.47
C VAL A 151 3.25 -3.29 4.71
N GLU A 152 2.81 -4.12 3.77
CA GLU A 152 2.87 -5.58 3.88
C GLU A 152 4.31 -6.08 4.01
N ARG A 153 5.22 -5.58 3.16
CA ARG A 153 6.64 -5.95 3.18
C ARG A 153 7.30 -5.63 4.51
N VAL A 154 7.04 -4.43 5.03
CA VAL A 154 7.62 -3.97 6.30
C VAL A 154 7.00 -4.71 7.48
N GLN A 155 5.72 -5.07 7.39
CA GLN A 155 5.05 -5.84 8.43
C GLN A 155 5.62 -7.26 8.55
N GLN A 156 5.96 -7.90 7.42
CA GLN A 156 6.63 -9.20 7.37
C GLN A 156 8.11 -9.10 7.77
N HIS A 157 8.82 -8.11 7.24
CA HIS A 157 10.25 -7.92 7.43
C HIS A 157 10.55 -6.53 7.96
N ARG A 158 10.74 -6.42 9.28
CA ARG A 158 11.01 -5.14 9.95
C ARG A 158 12.47 -4.67 9.82
N VAL A 159 13.21 -5.13 8.81
CA VAL A 159 14.63 -4.78 8.59
C VAL A 159 14.81 -3.56 7.68
N TYR A 160 13.72 -2.92 7.29
CA TYR A 160 13.72 -1.79 6.35
C TYR A 160 13.40 -0.48 7.04
N ILE A 161 14.08 0.59 6.59
CA ILE A 161 13.66 1.97 6.80
C ILE A 161 12.74 2.34 5.65
N VAL A 162 11.66 3.09 5.90
CA VAL A 162 10.76 3.53 4.83
C VAL A 162 10.94 5.02 4.57
N ALA A 163 11.30 5.39 3.35
CA ALA A 163 11.42 6.76 2.91
C ALA A 163 10.12 7.22 2.22
N THR A 164 9.31 8.01 2.93
CA THR A 164 8.04 8.54 2.40
C THR A 164 7.71 9.92 2.95
N ASN A 165 7.17 10.77 2.08
CA ASN A 165 6.63 12.08 2.44
C ASN A 165 5.11 12.06 2.66
N ASP A 166 4.43 10.96 2.33
CA ASP A 166 2.97 10.85 2.41
C ASP A 166 2.48 10.79 3.87
N LYS A 167 1.49 11.62 4.20
CA LYS A 167 0.94 11.71 5.55
C LYS A 167 0.18 10.44 5.97
N ASP A 168 -0.54 9.82 5.05
CA ASP A 168 -1.39 8.67 5.34
C ASP A 168 -0.58 7.37 5.37
N LEU A 169 0.43 7.23 4.50
CA LEU A 169 1.40 6.13 4.61
C LEU A 169 2.19 6.23 5.93
N LYS A 170 2.67 7.42 6.30
CA LYS A 170 3.33 7.65 7.61
C LYS A 170 2.42 7.26 8.78
N ARG A 171 1.14 7.61 8.73
CA ARG A 171 0.17 7.23 9.78
C ARG A 171 0.01 5.72 9.92
N ARG A 172 0.00 4.99 8.79
CA ARG A 172 -0.05 3.52 8.78
C ARG A 172 1.23 2.91 9.33
N LEU A 173 2.39 3.36 8.87
CA LEU A 173 3.70 2.87 9.32
C LEU A 173 3.95 3.12 10.81
N ARG A 174 3.46 4.24 11.36
CA ARG A 174 3.55 4.52 12.80
C ARG A 174 2.81 3.53 13.70
N LYS A 175 1.87 2.76 13.16
CA LYS A 175 1.20 1.67 13.91
C LYS A 175 2.09 0.44 14.06
N ILE A 176 3.09 0.29 13.18
CA ILE A 176 4.03 -0.83 13.21
C ILE A 176 5.22 -0.43 14.08
N PRO A 177 5.50 -1.16 15.18
CA PRO A 177 6.65 -0.86 16.02
C PRO A 177 7.96 -1.28 15.34
N GLY A 178 9.04 -0.56 15.62
CA GLY A 178 10.39 -0.89 15.14
C GLY A 178 10.70 -0.52 13.69
N VAL A 179 9.84 0.28 13.04
CA VAL A 179 10.03 0.75 11.66
C VAL A 179 10.39 2.24 11.67
N PRO A 180 11.62 2.60 11.28
CA PRO A 180 12.01 3.99 11.12
C PRO A 180 11.43 4.59 9.84
N ILE A 181 11.11 5.87 9.88
CA ILE A 181 10.51 6.60 8.77
C ILE A 181 11.43 7.76 8.38
N MET A 182 11.91 7.76 7.15
CA MET A 182 12.69 8.86 6.58
C MET A 182 11.79 9.75 5.72
N TYR A 183 11.97 11.05 5.80
CA TYR A 183 11.21 12.03 5.02
C TYR A 183 12.06 13.25 4.69
N VAL A 184 11.67 13.98 3.64
CA VAL A 184 12.34 15.23 3.25
C VAL A 184 11.74 16.40 4.03
N HIS A 185 12.59 17.18 4.69
CA HIS A 185 12.21 18.42 5.38
C HIS A 185 13.33 19.46 5.26
N ALA A 186 12.99 20.71 4.95
CA ALA A 186 13.94 21.83 4.86
C ALA A 186 15.21 21.53 4.02
N HIS A 187 15.03 20.96 2.82
CA HIS A 187 16.12 20.54 1.92
C HIS A 187 17.11 19.53 2.53
N LYS A 188 16.69 18.76 3.53
CA LYS A 188 17.48 17.67 4.12
C LYS A 188 16.60 16.45 4.33
N TYR A 189 17.24 15.29 4.48
CA TYR A 189 16.55 14.10 4.96
C TYR A 189 16.54 14.09 6.48
N THR A 190 15.42 13.64 7.02
CA THR A 190 15.17 13.57 8.45
C THR A 190 14.56 12.22 8.75
N ILE A 191 14.93 11.64 9.90
CA ILE A 191 14.44 10.34 10.32
C ILE A 191 13.63 10.42 11.62
N GLU A 192 12.51 9.71 11.65
CA GLU A 192 11.69 9.47 12.83
C GLU A 192 11.92 8.03 13.32
N ARG A 193 11.87 7.84 14.65
CA ARG A 193 11.88 6.51 15.30
C ARG A 193 13.12 5.65 15.07
N LEU A 194 14.24 6.25 14.69
CA LEU A 194 15.53 5.58 14.78
C LEU A 194 16.09 5.77 16.21
N PRO A 195 16.30 4.70 16.98
CA PRO A 195 16.73 4.79 18.37
C PRO A 195 18.12 5.43 18.53
N ASP A 196 19.00 5.25 17.55
CA ASP A 196 20.36 5.83 17.52
C ASP A 196 20.45 7.12 16.69
N GLY A 197 19.31 7.62 16.18
CA GLY A 197 19.25 8.79 15.30
C GLY A 197 19.31 10.09 16.09
N PHE A 198 20.45 10.77 16.05
CA PHE A 198 20.70 12.06 16.73
C PHE A 198 19.93 13.28 16.16
N MET A 199 19.17 13.13 15.06
CA MET A 199 18.70 14.27 14.25
C MET A 199 17.18 14.30 13.96
N ALA A 200 16.32 14.03 14.94
CA ALA A 200 14.92 14.40 14.82
C ALA A 200 14.74 15.89 15.21
N PRO A 201 14.27 16.78 14.32
CA PRO A 201 13.88 18.14 14.71
C PRO A 201 12.72 18.05 15.70
N ARG A 202 12.83 18.81 16.80
CA ARG A 202 11.77 18.97 17.80
C ARG A 202 10.56 19.69 17.23
#